data_AF-A0ABD3DX85-F1
#
_entry.id   AF-A0ABD3DX85-F1
#
_cell.length_a   1.000
_cell.length_b   1.000
_cell.length_c   1.000
_cell.angle_alpha   90.00
_cell.angle_beta   90.00
_cell.angle_gamma   90.00
#
_symmetry.space_group_name_H-M   'P 1'
#
loop_
_entity.id
_entity.type
_entity.pdbx_description
1 polymer ?
#
loop_
_entity_poly.entity_id
_entity_poly.type
_entity_poly.pdbx_seq_one_letter_code
_entity_poly.pdbx_strand_id
1 'polypeptide(L)'
;MFQMKNVLTPYYTEEVLFSLPELEVPNEDGVSILFYLQKIFPDEWNNFLERVKCLNEEELRGSDELEEQLRLWASYRGQTLTRTVRGMMYYRKALELQAFLDMAKDDDLMEGYKPIELNGDQMKGERSLGPNAKNDQAISVLKIY
;
A
#
# COMPACT_ATOMS: atom_id res chain seq x y z
N MET A 1 19.41 30.18 -2.34
CA MET A 1 18.15 29.62 -2.85
C MET A 1 17.95 28.27 -2.18
N PHE A 2 17.10 28.20 -1.17
CA PHE A 2 16.75 26.95 -0.49
C PHE A 2 15.82 26.17 -1.43
N GLN A 3 16.31 25.07 -2.00
CA GLN A 3 15.46 24.11 -2.71
C GLN A 3 14.72 23.29 -1.64
N MET A 4 13.45 23.64 -1.43
CA MET A 4 12.52 22.83 -0.65
C MET A 4 12.29 21.56 -1.47
N LYS A 5 12.95 20.45 -1.09
CA LYS A 5 12.63 19.11 -1.61
C LYS A 5 11.19 18.84 -1.23
N ASN A 6 10.27 19.13 -2.14
CA ASN A 6 8.86 18.87 -1.93
C ASN A 6 8.72 17.36 -1.73
N VAL A 7 8.16 16.98 -0.58
CA VAL A 7 7.79 15.61 -0.18
C VAL A 7 6.88 14.92 -1.24
N LEU A 8 6.39 15.71 -2.19
CA LEU A 8 5.41 15.36 -3.21
C LEU A 8 6.01 14.95 -4.57
N THR A 9 7.33 15.06 -4.75
CA THR A 9 7.98 14.63 -5.99
C THR A 9 8.99 13.54 -5.67
N PRO A 10 8.58 12.26 -5.55
CA PRO A 10 9.55 11.18 -5.61
C PRO A 10 10.33 11.36 -6.92
N TYR A 11 11.66 11.34 -6.84
CA TYR A 11 12.43 11.07 -8.05
C TYR A 11 11.92 9.70 -8.51
N TYR A 12 11.38 9.65 -9.73
CA TYR A 12 10.51 8.60 -10.28
C TYR A 12 11.05 7.15 -10.18
N THR A 13 12.25 6.95 -9.65
CA THR A 13 12.97 5.68 -9.48
C THR A 13 13.22 5.27 -8.03
N GLU A 14 12.78 6.03 -7.01
CA GLU A 14 12.96 5.63 -5.60
C GLU A 14 11.97 4.50 -5.25
N GLU A 15 12.49 3.34 -4.86
CA GLU A 15 11.65 2.22 -4.45
C GLU A 15 10.94 2.53 -3.12
N VAL A 16 9.64 2.25 -3.07
CA VAL A 16 8.80 2.52 -1.89
C VAL A 16 9.03 1.49 -0.79
N LEU A 17 9.64 0.34 -1.09
CA LEU A 17 9.95 -0.72 -0.14
C LEU A 17 11.42 -1.09 -0.28
N PHE A 18 12.06 -1.47 0.81
CA PHE A 18 13.40 -2.05 0.74
C PHE A 18 13.32 -3.34 -0.04
N SER A 19 14.25 -3.56 -0.94
CA SER A 19 14.55 -4.87 -1.50
C SER A 19 15.26 -5.75 -0.46
N LEU A 20 15.24 -7.08 -0.63
CA LEU A 20 15.98 -7.98 0.26
C LEU A 20 17.49 -7.71 0.28
N PRO A 21 18.17 -7.48 -0.87
CA PRO A 21 19.59 -7.16 -0.85
C PRO A 21 19.91 -5.90 -0.04
N GLU A 22 19.06 -4.87 -0.09
CA GLU A 22 19.26 -3.66 0.73
C GLU A 22 19.14 -3.96 2.23
N LEU A 23 18.30 -4.92 2.62
CA LEU A 23 18.13 -5.30 4.02
C LEU A 23 19.33 -6.08 4.57
N GLU A 24 19.97 -6.89 3.73
CA GLU A 24 20.97 -7.88 4.13
C GLU A 24 22.40 -7.42 3.90
N VAL A 25 22.66 -6.67 2.82
CA VAL A 25 24.01 -6.24 2.46
C VAL A 25 24.50 -5.28 3.54
N PRO A 26 25.61 -5.62 4.22
CA PRO A 26 26.17 -4.74 5.24
C PRO A 26 26.77 -3.49 4.60
N ASN A 27 26.73 -2.39 5.36
CA ASN A 27 27.44 -1.16 5.03
C ASN A 27 28.97 -1.31 5.28
N GLU A 28 29.71 -0.20 5.14
CA GLU A 28 31.17 -0.15 5.37
C GLU A 28 31.59 -0.63 6.77
N ASP A 29 30.70 -0.51 7.76
CA ASP A 29 30.92 -0.95 9.15
C ASP A 29 30.53 -2.41 9.40
N GLY A 30 30.09 -3.15 8.38
CA GLY A 30 29.64 -4.53 8.52
C GLY A 30 28.21 -4.66 9.06
N VAL A 31 27.43 -3.57 9.10
CA VAL A 31 26.07 -3.54 9.66
C VAL A 31 25.02 -3.50 8.56
N SER A 32 24.10 -4.46 8.55
CA SER A 32 22.96 -4.47 7.64
C SER A 32 21.77 -3.67 8.20
N ILE A 33 20.88 -3.19 7.32
CA ILE A 33 19.68 -2.45 7.73
C ILE A 33 18.80 -3.31 8.63
N LEU A 34 18.61 -4.59 8.27
CA LEU A 34 17.78 -5.50 9.07
C LEU A 34 18.35 -5.70 10.46
N PHE A 35 19.66 -5.94 10.58
CA PHE A 35 20.32 -6.06 11.88
C PHE A 35 20.15 -4.79 12.72
N TYR A 36 20.33 -3.62 12.11
CA TYR A 36 20.15 -2.34 12.80
C TYR A 36 18.71 -2.18 13.32
N LEU A 37 17.70 -2.44 12.49
CA LEU A 37 16.28 -2.34 12.87
C LEU A 37 15.90 -3.31 13.99
N GLN A 38 16.39 -4.55 13.95
CA GLN A 38 16.20 -5.53 15.03
C GLN A 38 16.80 -5.03 16.36
N LYS A 39 17.95 -4.34 16.31
CA LYS A 39 18.61 -3.80 17.51
C LYS A 39 17.87 -2.62 18.13
N ILE A 40 17.29 -1.74 17.32
CA ILE A 40 16.58 -0.56 17.83
C ILE A 40 15.11 -0.82 18.15
N PHE A 41 14.50 -1.87 17.58
CA PHE A 41 13.11 -2.27 17.82
C PHE A 41 12.96 -3.76 18.20
N PRO A 42 13.60 -4.24 19.29
CA PRO A 42 13.62 -5.66 19.64
C PRO A 42 12.22 -6.23 19.94
N ASP A 43 11.38 -5.47 20.66
CA ASP A 43 10.02 -5.92 21.01
C ASP A 43 9.12 -6.00 19.77
N GLU A 44 9.26 -5.04 18.86
CA GLU A 44 8.47 -5.02 17.63
C GLU A 44 8.90 -6.11 16.65
N TRP A 45 10.17 -6.51 16.69
CA TRP A 45 10.67 -7.66 15.95
C TRP A 45 10.06 -8.97 16.48
N ASN A 46 10.04 -9.14 17.80
CA ASN A 46 9.40 -10.31 18.43
C ASN A 46 7.91 -10.39 18.10
N ASN A 47 7.18 -9.28 18.21
CA ASN A 47 5.76 -9.21 17.85
C ASN A 47 5.54 -9.52 16.35
N PHE A 48 6.46 -9.12 15.49
CA PHE A 48 6.41 -9.44 14.07
C PHE A 48 6.57 -10.94 13.83
N LEU A 49 7.60 -11.56 14.41
CA LEU A 49 7.85 -13.01 14.31
C LEU A 49 6.66 -13.82 14.83
N GLU A 50 6.07 -13.42 15.96
CA GLU A 50 4.87 -14.05 16.51
C GLU A 50 3.69 -13.96 15.52
N ARG A 51 3.47 -12.78 14.92
CA ARG A 51 2.39 -12.54 13.96
C ARG A 51 2.51 -13.39 12.69
N VAL A 52 3.73 -13.53 12.16
CA VAL A 52 3.99 -14.35 10.96
C VAL A 52 4.21 -15.84 11.27
N LYS A 53 4.23 -16.20 12.56
CA LYS A 53 4.42 -17.57 13.07
C LYS A 53 5.78 -18.17 12.69
N CYS A 54 6.81 -17.34 12.70
CA CYS A 54 8.19 -17.77 12.49
C CYS A 54 8.97 -17.75 13.80
N LEU A 55 9.83 -18.75 14.00
CA LEU A 55 10.66 -18.85 15.21
C LEU A 55 11.99 -18.11 15.07
N ASN A 56 12.45 -17.92 13.84
CA ASN A 56 13.73 -17.30 13.52
C ASN A 56 13.68 -16.60 12.16
N GLU A 57 14.76 -15.90 11.82
CA GLU A 57 14.87 -15.14 10.56
C GLU A 57 15.02 -16.05 9.33
N GLU A 58 15.60 -17.25 9.45
CA GLU A 58 15.79 -18.16 8.31
C GLU A 58 14.44 -18.63 7.74
N GLU A 59 13.46 -18.88 8.61
CA GLU A 59 12.10 -19.23 8.21
C GLU A 59 11.43 -18.13 7.36
N LEU A 60 11.83 -16.87 7.50
CA LEU A 60 11.29 -15.76 6.71
C LEU A 60 11.71 -15.83 5.24
N ARG A 61 12.75 -16.60 4.88
CA ARG A 61 13.16 -16.88 3.48
C ARG A 61 12.47 -18.12 2.90
N GLY A 62 11.56 -18.73 3.67
CA GLY A 62 10.87 -19.95 3.27
C GLY A 62 9.79 -19.75 2.21
N SER A 63 9.30 -18.51 2.01
CA SER A 63 8.32 -18.17 0.99
C SER A 63 8.34 -16.70 0.60
N ASP A 64 7.96 -16.40 -0.64
CA ASP A 64 7.87 -15.03 -1.17
C ASP A 64 6.95 -14.13 -0.32
N GLU A 65 5.86 -14.69 0.24
CA GLU A 65 4.95 -13.96 1.13
C GLU A 65 5.65 -13.54 2.43
N LEU A 66 6.43 -14.42 3.05
CA LEU A 66 7.15 -14.09 4.28
C LEU A 66 8.26 -13.06 4.03
N GLU A 67 8.92 -13.17 2.88
CA GLU A 67 9.89 -12.17 2.42
C GLU A 67 9.23 -10.80 2.22
N GLU A 68 8.05 -10.75 1.61
CA GLU A 68 7.29 -9.52 1.46
C GLU A 68 6.89 -8.92 2.82
N GLN A 69 6.39 -9.76 3.75
CA GLN A 69 6.06 -9.31 5.11
C GLN A 69 7.28 -8.72 5.84
N LEU A 70 8.46 -9.31 5.67
CA LEU A 70 9.71 -8.79 6.22
C LEU A 70 10.08 -7.44 5.59
N ARG A 71 10.02 -7.33 4.26
CA ARG A 71 10.29 -6.08 3.53
C ARG A 71 9.34 -4.97 3.97
N LEU A 72 8.06 -5.27 4.14
CA LEU A 72 7.06 -4.32 4.64
C LEU A 72 7.36 -3.88 6.08
N TRP A 73 7.65 -4.84 6.98
CA TRP A 73 7.98 -4.54 8.37
C TRP A 73 9.19 -3.59 8.48
N ALA A 74 10.23 -3.87 7.70
CA ALA A 74 11.45 -3.07 7.67
C ALA A 74 11.21 -1.69 7.05
N SER A 75 10.50 -1.63 5.92
CA SER A 75 10.23 -0.37 5.22
C SER A 75 9.37 0.58 6.05
N TYR A 76 8.36 0.08 6.77
CA TYR A 76 7.56 0.91 7.67
C TYR A 76 8.36 1.54 8.83
N ARG A 77 9.53 0.98 9.18
CA ARG A 77 10.40 1.47 10.26
C ARG A 77 11.58 2.30 9.75
N GLY A 78 12.13 1.95 8.58
CA GLY A 78 13.34 2.55 8.04
C GLY A 78 13.13 3.51 6.86
N GLN A 79 12.00 3.45 6.15
CA GLN A 79 11.77 4.28 4.97
C GLN A 79 10.71 5.36 5.19
N THR A 80 11.11 6.62 4.94
CA THR A 80 10.20 7.76 5.03
C THR A 80 9.19 7.76 3.88
N LEU A 81 9.62 7.43 2.66
CA LEU A 81 8.75 7.42 1.48
C LEU A 81 7.58 6.45 1.64
N THR A 82 7.84 5.23 2.13
CA THR A 82 6.79 4.24 2.43
C THR A 82 5.70 4.80 3.33
N ARG A 83 6.10 5.49 4.41
CA ARG A 83 5.16 6.05 5.39
C ARG A 83 4.34 7.19 4.79
N THR A 84 4.97 8.03 3.97
CA THR A 84 4.29 9.11 3.24
C THR A 84 3.28 8.56 2.24
N VAL A 85 3.68 7.63 1.37
CA VAL A 85 2.80 7.01 0.37
C VAL A 85 1.62 6.33 1.05
N ARG A 86 1.88 5.53 2.10
CA ARG A 86 0.81 4.88 2.88
C ARG A 86 -0.14 5.88 3.53
N GLY A 87 0.39 6.97 4.09
CA GLY A 87 -0.41 8.08 4.61
C GLY A 87 -1.32 8.69 3.54
N MET A 88 -0.78 8.90 2.34
CA MET A 88 -1.52 9.45 1.21
C MET A 88 -2.62 8.51 0.70
N MET A 89 -2.41 7.20 0.74
CA MET A 89 -3.41 6.20 0.32
C MET A 89 -4.70 6.27 1.14
N TYR A 90 -4.66 6.77 2.39
CA TYR A 90 -5.86 6.97 3.20
C TYR A 90 -6.78 8.10 2.67
N TYR A 91 -6.28 8.98 1.80
CA TYR A 91 -7.08 10.06 1.21
C TYR A 91 -7.96 9.63 0.04
N ARG A 92 -7.99 8.33 -0.33
CA ARG A 92 -8.82 7.83 -1.43
C ARG A 92 -10.26 8.35 -1.35
N LYS A 93 -10.93 8.16 -0.21
CA LYS A 93 -12.33 8.59 -0.03
C LYS A 93 -12.49 10.11 -0.10
N ALA A 94 -11.51 10.86 0.42
CA ALA A 94 -11.51 12.32 0.36
C ALA A 94 -11.34 12.82 -1.08
N LEU A 95 -10.49 12.17 -1.88
CA LEU A 95 -10.30 12.46 -3.30
C LEU A 95 -11.53 12.09 -4.14
N GLU A 96 -12.17 10.95 -3.84
CA GLU A 96 -13.44 10.55 -4.46
C GLU A 96 -14.56 11.57 -4.16
N LEU A 97 -14.65 12.05 -2.91
CA LEU A 97 -15.60 13.10 -2.53
C LEU A 97 -15.27 14.44 -3.21
N GLN A 98 -14.00 14.84 -3.22
CA GLN A 98 -13.57 16.08 -3.88
C GLN A 98 -13.92 16.06 -5.38
N ALA A 99 -13.62 14.97 -6.08
CA ALA A 99 -13.97 14.81 -7.48
C ALA A 99 -15.49 14.83 -7.72
N PHE A 100 -16.28 14.25 -6.81
CA PHE A 100 -17.73 14.37 -6.85
C PHE A 100 -18.19 15.84 -6.75
N LEU A 101 -17.68 16.58 -5.76
CA LEU A 101 -18.04 17.99 -5.56
C LEU A 101 -17.61 18.87 -6.74
N ASP A 102 -16.46 18.60 -7.35
CA ASP A 102 -15.94 19.36 -8.49
C ASP A 102 -16.72 19.10 -9.79
N MET A 103 -17.38 17.94 -9.92
CA MET A 103 -18.19 17.56 -11.09
C MET A 103 -19.69 17.79 -10.90
N ALA A 104 -20.17 17.93 -9.66
CA ALA A 104 -21.58 18.14 -9.35
C ALA A 104 -22.09 19.47 -9.92
N LYS A 105 -23.23 19.45 -10.59
CA LYS A 105 -24.03 20.66 -10.85
C LYS A 105 -24.91 20.94 -9.63
N ASP A 106 -25.41 22.17 -9.46
CA ASP A 106 -26.19 22.59 -8.27
C ASP A 106 -27.32 21.61 -7.87
N ASP A 107 -27.95 20.94 -8.85
CA ASP A 107 -29.01 19.95 -8.62
C ASP A 107 -28.52 18.64 -7.97
N ASP A 108 -27.30 18.18 -8.29
CA ASP A 108 -26.69 16.95 -7.74
C ASP A 108 -26.22 17.15 -6.28
N LEU A 109 -25.92 18.39 -5.90
CA LEU A 109 -25.54 18.75 -4.53
C LEU A 109 -26.71 18.58 -3.55
N MET A 110 -27.95 18.73 -4.03
CA MET A 110 -29.18 18.64 -3.24
C MET A 110 -29.64 17.20 -2.97
N GLU A 111 -29.16 16.22 -3.76
CA GLU A 111 -29.43 14.79 -3.52
C GLU A 111 -28.43 14.16 -2.52
N GLY A 112 -27.30 14.81 -2.29
CA GLY A 112 -26.27 14.43 -1.32
C GLY A 112 -25.32 13.32 -1.82
N TYR A 113 -24.10 13.32 -1.29
CA TYR A 113 -23.08 12.32 -1.61
C TYR A 113 -23.48 10.94 -1.05
N LYS A 114 -23.82 10.00 -1.94
CA LYS A 114 -23.97 8.57 -1.60
C LYS A 114 -22.62 7.90 -1.88
N PRO A 115 -21.86 7.47 -0.85
CA PRO A 115 -20.64 6.71 -1.06
C PRO A 115 -20.98 5.43 -1.83
N ILE A 116 -20.17 5.08 -2.83
CA ILE A 116 -20.24 3.76 -3.46
C ILE A 116 -19.73 2.77 -2.42
N GLU A 117 -20.64 2.24 -1.59
CA GLU A 117 -20.36 1.12 -0.72
C GLU A 117 -20.22 -0.12 -1.58
N LEU A 118 -18.98 -0.48 -1.91
CA LEU A 118 -18.66 -1.78 -2.48
C LEU A 118 -18.74 -2.84 -1.37
N ASN A 119 -19.97 -3.20 -0.99
CA ASN A 119 -20.26 -4.41 -0.22
C ASN A 119 -20.95 -5.42 -1.16
N GLY A 120 -20.40 -6.64 -1.17
CA GLY A 120 -20.83 -7.72 -2.04
C GLY A 120 -22.26 -8.18 -1.82
N ASP A 121 -22.81 -8.77 -2.87
CA ASP A 121 -24.11 -9.46 -2.94
C ASP A 121 -25.34 -8.63 -2.55
N GLN A 122 -25.89 -7.94 -3.54
CA GLN A 122 -27.21 -8.22 -4.13
C GLN A 122 -27.68 -7.00 -4.92
N MET A 123 -27.83 -7.13 -6.24
CA MET A 123 -28.90 -6.42 -6.94
C MET A 123 -29.32 -7.19 -8.20
N LYS A 124 -30.35 -8.00 -7.99
CA LYS A 124 -31.25 -8.49 -9.03
C LYS A 124 -32.21 -7.33 -9.34
N GLY A 125 -32.40 -6.99 -10.61
CA GLY A 125 -33.63 -6.32 -11.06
C GLY A 125 -33.48 -4.91 -11.63
N GLU A 126 -33.16 -4.85 -12.93
CA GLU A 126 -33.91 -4.12 -13.97
C GLU A 126 -33.96 -2.57 -14.00
N ARG A 127 -33.14 -1.98 -14.88
CA ARG A 127 -33.56 -1.49 -16.22
C ARG A 127 -32.32 -0.95 -16.96
N SER A 128 -31.70 -1.71 -17.86
CA SER A 128 -32.01 -1.85 -19.30
C SER A 128 -31.58 -0.65 -20.14
N LEU A 129 -30.44 -0.77 -20.84
CA LEU A 129 -30.29 -0.61 -22.30
C LEU A 129 -28.83 -0.86 -22.72
N GLY A 130 -28.56 -2.04 -23.29
CA GLY A 130 -27.33 -2.34 -24.08
C GLY A 130 -27.46 -1.88 -25.54
N PRO A 131 -26.65 -2.36 -26.52
CA PRO A 131 -25.74 -3.52 -26.46
C PRO A 131 -24.34 -3.35 -27.12
N ASN A 132 -23.54 -4.42 -26.95
CA ASN A 132 -22.38 -4.89 -27.73
C ASN A 132 -21.02 -4.81 -27.00
N ALA A 133 -20.64 -5.81 -26.22
CA ALA A 133 -20.15 -7.15 -26.58
C ALA A 133 -18.64 -7.20 -26.91
N LYS A 134 -17.96 -8.04 -26.12
CA LYS A 134 -16.62 -8.65 -26.29
C LYS A 134 -15.43 -7.88 -25.70
N ASN A 135 -15.06 -8.23 -24.47
CA ASN A 135 -13.87 -9.05 -24.22
C ASN A 135 -13.76 -9.43 -22.74
N ASP A 136 -14.28 -10.62 -22.43
CA ASP A 136 -13.95 -11.35 -21.21
C ASP A 136 -12.51 -11.85 -21.30
N GLN A 137 -11.60 -11.24 -20.54
CA GLN A 137 -10.37 -11.90 -20.05
C GLN A 137 -9.65 -11.08 -18.94
N ALA A 138 -10.01 -9.81 -18.70
CA ALA A 138 -9.20 -8.93 -17.83
C ALA A 138 -9.58 -8.92 -16.34
N ILE A 139 -10.72 -9.48 -15.93
CA ILE A 139 -11.23 -9.36 -14.54
C ILE A 139 -10.85 -10.58 -13.68
N SER A 140 -9.57 -10.97 -13.71
CA SER A 140 -9.04 -12.02 -12.80
C SER A 140 -7.94 -11.51 -11.86
N VAL A 141 -7.35 -10.34 -12.12
CA VAL A 141 -6.07 -9.99 -11.46
C VAL A 141 -6.21 -9.04 -10.25
N LEU A 142 -7.39 -8.52 -9.94
CA LEU A 142 -7.54 -7.48 -8.90
C LEU A 142 -8.38 -7.91 -7.70
N LYS A 143 -8.30 -9.19 -7.31
CA LYS A 143 -8.92 -9.71 -6.08
C LYS A 143 -7.93 -10.09 -4.97
N ILE A 144 -6.71 -9.58 -5.03
CA ILE A 144 -5.79 -9.66 -3.89
C ILE A 144 -5.17 -8.28 -3.74
N TYR A 145 -5.79 -7.46 -2.89
CA TYR A 145 -5.23 -6.49 -1.93
C TYR A 145 -6.40 -5.86 -1.16
#